data_AF-A0A0C9WZU2-F1
#
_entry.id   AF-A0A0C9WZU2-F1
#
_cell.length_a   1.000
_cell.length_b   1.000
_cell.length_c   1.000
_cell.angle_alpha   90.00
_cell.angle_beta   90.00
_cell.angle_gamma   90.00
#
_symmetry.space_group_name_H-M   'P 1'
#
loop_
_entity.id
_entity.type
_entity.pdbx_description
1 polymer ?
#
loop_
_entity_poly.entity_id
_entity_poly.type
_entity_poly.pdbx_seq_one_letter_code
_entity_poly.pdbx_strand_id
1 'polypeptide(L)'
;MDPELITRSKVWFDDGSVVIQAEKTQFRVHRSMLSRHSSVFRDMFSVPQPPGDLEPVIEGCLIIHVSDSSRDWEDLLTLMYDNLRAYQSDDPMPISLIAVMVRLGKKYDMEHFLQEAVARLKHEFPRNLSDWDLLSGQSFSKITYFGDVVLLDIIILAREAGLQSILPLAYYVFFENDNPMEQVYSTYETEYGTTATAPPDVQRILVLGREKLLRGTMCHTYGWLGDDKCIPHASCKKPMLCAAARLKLLSKVCIPIPNVTLALDKWNKARHATDLCYTCAKEAEIRYRKGRQDFWSELPSYFGLPDWRNLTDSTT
;
A
#
# COMPACT_ATOMS: atom_id res chain seq x y z
N MET A 1 -1.55 -12.05 44.31
CA MET A 1 -1.58 -12.27 42.85
C MET A 1 -3.02 -12.09 42.46
N ASP A 2 -3.33 -10.96 41.83
CA ASP A 2 -4.69 -10.67 41.38
C ASP A 2 -4.99 -11.66 40.23
N PRO A 3 -6.09 -12.44 40.26
CA PRO A 3 -6.49 -13.22 39.09
C PRO A 3 -6.72 -12.22 37.97
N GLU A 4 -5.87 -12.22 36.94
CA GLU A 4 -5.95 -11.26 35.84
C GLU A 4 -7.37 -11.29 35.26
N LEU A 5 -8.09 -10.17 35.42
CA LEU A 5 -9.50 -10.06 35.04
C LEU A 5 -9.65 -10.30 33.54
N ILE A 6 -10.25 -11.45 33.20
CA ILE A 6 -10.66 -11.78 31.84
C ILE A 6 -11.91 -10.97 31.50
N THR A 7 -11.91 -10.32 30.33
CA THR A 7 -12.98 -9.49 29.82
C THR A 7 -13.78 -10.23 28.74
N ARG A 8 -15.11 -10.20 28.83
CA ARG A 8 -16.00 -10.71 27.78
C ARG A 8 -16.20 -9.63 26.71
N SER A 9 -15.99 -9.97 25.45
CA SER A 9 -16.24 -9.10 24.30
C SER A 9 -17.75 -8.90 24.06
N LYS A 10 -18.09 -7.88 23.26
CA LYS A 10 -19.43 -7.71 22.68
C LYS A 10 -19.76 -8.79 21.65
N VAL A 11 -18.76 -9.39 21.01
CA VAL A 11 -18.96 -10.55 20.15
C VAL A 11 -19.09 -11.80 21.03
N TRP A 12 -20.30 -11.99 21.53
CA TRP A 12 -20.66 -13.08 22.42
C TRP A 12 -22.01 -13.66 22.02
N PHE A 13 -21.99 -14.83 21.41
CA PHE A 13 -23.20 -15.53 20.98
C PHE A 13 -23.64 -16.54 22.03
N ASP A 14 -24.90 -16.44 22.48
CA ASP A 14 -25.49 -17.32 23.50
C ASP A 14 -25.53 -18.79 23.05
N ASP A 15 -25.62 -19.05 21.74
CA ASP A 15 -25.54 -20.35 21.08
C ASP A 15 -24.12 -20.68 20.57
N GLY A 16 -23.13 -19.85 20.90
CA GLY A 16 -21.74 -20.08 20.53
C GLY A 16 -21.21 -21.39 21.13
N SER A 17 -20.39 -22.07 20.34
CA SER A 17 -19.89 -23.44 20.58
C SER A 17 -18.39 -23.51 20.91
N VAL A 18 -17.69 -22.37 20.85
CA VAL A 18 -16.26 -22.25 21.13
C VAL A 18 -15.97 -20.84 21.64
N VAL A 19 -14.97 -20.70 22.50
CA VAL A 19 -14.46 -19.42 22.99
C VAL A 19 -13.06 -19.21 22.42
N ILE A 20 -12.85 -18.11 21.70
CA ILE A 20 -11.51 -17.63 21.35
C ILE A 20 -11.04 -16.72 22.48
N GLN A 21 -9.84 -16.95 23.00
CA GLN A 21 -9.19 -16.07 23.96
C GLN A 21 -7.97 -15.42 23.33
N ALA A 22 -8.07 -14.12 23.06
CA ALA A 22 -6.98 -13.27 22.58
C ALA A 22 -6.61 -12.30 23.71
N GLU A 23 -5.35 -12.32 24.14
CA GLU A 23 -4.89 -11.56 25.32
C GLU A 23 -5.78 -11.84 26.55
N LYS A 24 -6.42 -10.80 27.10
CA LYS A 24 -7.35 -10.88 28.23
C LYS A 24 -8.81 -10.80 27.80
N THR A 25 -9.10 -10.93 26.51
CA THR A 25 -10.44 -10.79 25.95
C THR A 25 -10.93 -12.12 25.39
N GLN A 26 -12.17 -12.48 25.73
CA GLN A 26 -12.81 -13.68 25.25
C GLN A 26 -13.99 -13.38 24.33
N PHE A 27 -14.08 -14.17 23.26
CA PHE A 27 -15.10 -14.08 22.21
C PHE A 27 -15.80 -15.43 22.12
N ARG A 28 -17.11 -15.48 22.34
CA ARG A 28 -17.89 -16.72 22.24
C ARG A 28 -18.55 -16.79 20.87
N VAL A 29 -18.14 -17.75 20.04
CA VAL A 29 -18.46 -17.82 18.60
C VAL A 29 -18.78 -19.25 18.14
N HIS A 30 -19.12 -19.40 16.86
CA HIS A 30 -19.51 -20.68 16.26
C HIS A 30 -18.32 -21.40 15.60
N ARG A 31 -18.11 -22.68 15.95
CA ARG A 31 -17.09 -23.54 15.32
C ARG A 31 -17.31 -23.66 13.81
N SER A 32 -18.57 -23.74 13.40
CA SER A 32 -18.96 -23.81 11.98
C SER A 32 -18.54 -22.56 11.20
N MET A 33 -18.67 -21.37 11.79
CA MET A 33 -18.23 -20.12 11.15
C MET A 33 -16.72 -20.06 11.00
N LEU A 34 -15.98 -20.38 12.07
CA LEU A 34 -14.51 -20.46 11.99
C LEU A 34 -14.06 -21.51 10.95
N SER A 35 -14.64 -22.71 10.97
CA SER A 35 -14.30 -23.79 10.02
C SER A 35 -14.64 -23.46 8.57
N ARG A 36 -15.69 -22.66 8.35
CA ARG A 36 -16.11 -22.22 7.01
C ARG A 36 -15.10 -21.26 6.41
N HIS A 37 -14.54 -20.38 7.22
CA HIS A 37 -13.63 -19.32 6.75
C HIS A 37 -12.15 -19.65 6.92
N SER A 38 -11.79 -20.64 7.73
CA SER A 38 -10.40 -21.03 8.01
C SER A 38 -10.22 -22.54 7.89
N SER A 39 -9.27 -22.96 7.04
CA SER A 39 -8.87 -24.36 6.99
C SER A 39 -8.18 -24.80 8.28
N VAL A 40 -7.35 -23.93 8.88
CA VAL A 40 -6.64 -24.20 10.13
C VAL A 40 -7.62 -24.54 11.25
N PHE A 41 -8.67 -23.75 11.43
CA PHE A 41 -9.69 -24.04 12.45
C PHE A 41 -10.51 -25.28 12.09
N ARG A 42 -10.86 -25.48 10.82
CA ARG A 42 -11.56 -26.70 10.38
C ARG A 42 -10.77 -27.96 10.73
N ASP A 43 -9.48 -27.96 10.44
CA ASP A 43 -8.59 -29.09 10.67
C ASP A 43 -8.36 -29.28 12.18
N MET A 44 -8.10 -28.19 12.92
CA MET A 44 -7.99 -28.19 14.39
C MET A 44 -9.22 -28.81 15.05
N PHE A 45 -10.43 -28.50 14.57
CA PHE A 45 -11.67 -29.06 15.12
C PHE A 45 -11.97 -30.49 14.69
N SER A 46 -11.29 -31.00 13.66
CA SER A 46 -11.46 -32.37 13.16
C SER A 46 -10.62 -33.40 13.91
N VAL A 47 -9.56 -32.96 14.60
CA VAL A 47 -8.68 -33.84 15.37
C VAL A 47 -9.38 -34.24 16.68
N PRO A 48 -9.55 -35.55 16.95
CA PRO A 48 -10.09 -36.01 18.23
C PRO A 48 -9.13 -35.65 19.37
N GLN A 49 -9.62 -34.97 20.40
CA GLN A 49 -8.80 -34.65 21.56
C GLN A 49 -8.51 -35.93 22.38
N PRO A 50 -7.29 -36.09 22.94
CA PRO A 50 -6.96 -37.22 23.78
C PRO A 50 -7.86 -37.27 25.02
N PRO A 51 -8.38 -38.44 25.42
CA PRO A 51 -9.16 -38.57 26.63
C PRO A 51 -8.26 -38.34 27.86
N GLY A 52 -8.39 -37.17 28.50
CA GLY A 52 -7.67 -36.84 29.74
C GLY A 52 -7.26 -35.38 29.87
N ASP A 53 -7.17 -34.65 28.76
CA ASP A 53 -6.90 -33.22 28.80
C ASP A 53 -8.23 -32.48 29.06
N LEU A 54 -8.41 -32.05 30.31
CA LEU A 54 -9.44 -31.07 30.66
C LEU A 54 -9.02 -29.73 30.03
N GLU A 55 -9.24 -29.59 28.72
CA GLU A 55 -9.12 -28.27 28.08
C GLU A 55 -10.00 -27.30 28.86
N PRO A 56 -9.50 -26.10 29.21
CA PRO A 56 -10.27 -25.18 30.03
C PRO A 56 -11.58 -24.87 29.29
N VAL A 57 -12.69 -25.18 29.96
CA VAL A 57 -14.05 -25.03 29.42
C VAL A 57 -14.71 -23.84 30.10
N ILE A 58 -15.24 -22.89 29.32
CA ILE A 58 -16.12 -21.85 29.82
C ILE A 58 -17.51 -22.10 29.28
N GLU A 59 -18.49 -22.23 30.17
CA GLU A 59 -19.90 -22.45 29.80
C GLU A 59 -20.11 -23.64 28.85
N GLY A 60 -19.35 -24.73 29.04
CA GLY A 60 -19.42 -25.90 28.15
C GLY A 60 -18.69 -25.75 26.81
N CYS A 61 -18.05 -24.62 26.54
CA CYS A 61 -17.30 -24.35 25.31
C CYS A 61 -15.79 -24.51 25.49
N LEU A 62 -15.15 -25.13 24.49
CA LEU A 62 -13.69 -25.18 24.38
C LEU A 62 -13.11 -23.77 24.27
N ILE A 63 -12.07 -23.46 25.05
CA ILE A 63 -11.28 -22.24 24.90
C ILE A 63 -10.07 -22.50 23.99
N ILE A 64 -9.97 -21.74 22.91
CA ILE A 64 -8.77 -21.69 22.06
C ILE A 64 -8.01 -20.41 22.37
N HIS A 65 -6.77 -20.57 22.80
CA HIS A 65 -5.87 -19.44 23.01
C HIS A 65 -5.21 -19.05 21.69
N VAL A 66 -5.25 -17.77 21.36
CA VAL A 66 -4.64 -17.20 20.16
C VAL A 66 -3.63 -16.13 20.58
N SER A 67 -2.58 -15.97 19.77
CA SER A 67 -1.46 -15.08 20.13
C SER A 67 -1.60 -13.67 19.57
N ASP A 68 -2.60 -13.41 18.72
CA ASP A 68 -2.83 -12.10 18.11
C ASP A 68 -3.64 -11.20 19.05
N SER A 69 -3.69 -9.90 18.73
CA SER A 69 -4.34 -8.93 19.60
C SER A 69 -5.84 -9.16 19.70
N SER A 70 -6.42 -8.80 20.84
CA SER A 70 -7.87 -8.85 21.00
C SER A 70 -8.62 -7.94 20.02
N ARG A 71 -8.01 -6.81 19.64
CA ARG A 71 -8.56 -5.89 18.64
C ARG A 71 -8.62 -6.49 17.24
N ASP A 72 -7.55 -7.13 16.77
CA ASP A 72 -7.55 -7.78 15.45
C ASP A 72 -8.63 -8.89 15.38
N TRP A 73 -8.81 -9.63 16.47
CA TRP A 73 -9.86 -10.64 16.57
C TRP A 73 -11.26 -10.03 16.61
N GLU A 74 -11.47 -8.92 17.31
CA GLU A 74 -12.75 -8.21 17.30
C GLU A 74 -13.09 -7.70 15.89
N ASP A 75 -12.13 -7.08 15.19
CA ASP A 75 -12.29 -6.59 13.82
C ASP A 75 -12.57 -7.74 12.83
N LEU A 76 -11.81 -8.84 12.91
CA LEU A 76 -12.02 -10.01 12.05
C LEU A 76 -13.38 -10.68 12.30
N LEU A 77 -13.78 -10.84 13.56
CA LEU A 77 -15.06 -11.46 13.89
C LEU A 77 -16.22 -10.56 13.47
N THR A 78 -16.10 -9.25 13.65
CA THR A 78 -17.08 -8.28 13.13
C THR A 78 -17.20 -8.43 11.61
N LEU A 79 -16.07 -8.48 10.88
CA LEU A 79 -16.08 -8.79 9.46
C LEU A 79 -16.77 -10.13 9.16
N MET A 80 -16.46 -11.21 9.87
CA MET A 80 -17.05 -12.53 9.61
C MET A 80 -18.57 -12.59 9.80
N TYR A 81 -19.10 -11.94 10.83
CA TYR A 81 -20.52 -12.02 11.20
C TYR A 81 -21.37 -10.93 10.55
N ASP A 82 -20.82 -9.73 10.33
CA ASP A 82 -21.56 -8.58 9.81
C ASP A 82 -21.32 -8.31 8.31
N ASN A 83 -20.46 -9.10 7.64
CA ASN A 83 -19.97 -8.86 6.27
C ASN A 83 -21.02 -8.63 5.18
N LEU A 84 -22.23 -9.17 5.31
CA LEU A 84 -23.24 -9.05 4.24
C LEU A 84 -23.91 -7.67 4.16
N ARG A 85 -23.64 -6.74 5.09
CA ARG A 85 -24.26 -5.41 5.10
C ARG A 85 -23.28 -4.23 5.08
N ALA A 86 -21.99 -4.44 5.35
CA ALA A 86 -21.07 -3.34 5.64
C ALA A 86 -20.17 -2.89 4.48
N TYR A 87 -19.77 -3.79 3.56
CA TYR A 87 -18.89 -3.45 2.45
C TYR A 87 -19.28 -4.21 1.18
N GLN A 88 -19.85 -3.53 0.20
CA GLN A 88 -19.89 -4.02 -1.18
C GLN A 88 -18.44 -4.05 -1.73
N SER A 89 -18.18 -4.81 -2.81
CA SER A 89 -16.82 -4.96 -3.40
C SER A 89 -16.16 -3.62 -3.79
N ASP A 90 -16.96 -2.56 -3.94
CA ASP A 90 -16.51 -1.22 -4.31
C ASP A 90 -16.56 -0.20 -3.16
N ASP A 91 -17.03 -0.58 -1.97
CA ASP A 91 -17.03 0.34 -0.82
C ASP A 91 -15.61 0.50 -0.27
N PRO A 92 -15.17 1.74 0.02
CA PRO A 92 -13.89 2.00 0.67
C PRO A 92 -13.79 1.32 2.04
N MET A 93 -12.70 0.60 2.29
CA MET A 93 -12.46 -0.11 3.55
C MET A 93 -11.31 0.53 4.36
N PRO A 94 -11.42 0.67 5.68
CA PRO A 94 -10.31 1.10 6.54
C PRO A 94 -9.08 0.22 6.37
N ILE A 95 -7.90 0.86 6.32
CA ILE A 95 -6.63 0.14 6.25
C ILE A 95 -6.47 -0.87 7.39
N SER A 96 -7.00 -0.59 8.58
CA SER A 96 -6.92 -1.48 9.74
C SER A 96 -7.63 -2.81 9.50
N LEU A 97 -8.78 -2.78 8.81
CA LEU A 97 -9.49 -4.00 8.43
C LEU A 97 -8.71 -4.77 7.36
N ILE A 98 -8.10 -4.06 6.41
CA ILE A 98 -7.23 -4.68 5.39
C ILE A 98 -6.01 -5.33 6.04
N ALA A 99 -5.38 -4.67 7.01
CA ALA A 99 -4.25 -5.22 7.77
C ALA A 99 -4.63 -6.50 8.52
N VAL A 100 -5.78 -6.50 9.20
CA VAL A 100 -6.35 -7.69 9.85
C VAL A 100 -6.59 -8.82 8.85
N MET A 101 -7.22 -8.53 7.71
CA MET A 101 -7.50 -9.50 6.65
C MET A 101 -6.23 -10.11 6.07
N VAL A 102 -5.15 -9.33 5.93
CA VAL A 102 -3.85 -9.83 5.47
C VAL A 102 -3.17 -10.69 6.55
N ARG A 103 -3.03 -10.17 7.77
CA ARG A 103 -2.28 -10.83 8.86
C ARG A 103 -2.97 -12.11 9.33
N LEU A 104 -4.24 -12.01 9.75
CA LEU A 104 -5.00 -13.15 10.27
C LEU A 104 -5.46 -14.06 9.14
N GLY A 105 -5.79 -13.50 7.97
CA GLY A 105 -6.15 -14.30 6.81
C GLY A 105 -5.01 -15.20 6.36
N LYS A 106 -3.76 -14.72 6.38
CA LYS A 106 -2.60 -15.59 6.10
C LYS A 106 -2.35 -16.60 7.23
N LYS A 107 -2.35 -16.16 8.49
CA LYS A 107 -2.01 -17.02 9.65
C LYS A 107 -2.99 -18.18 9.85
N TYR A 108 -4.28 -17.93 9.63
CA TYR A 108 -5.34 -18.91 9.84
C TYR A 108 -5.88 -19.49 8.53
N ASP A 109 -5.19 -19.28 7.41
CA ASP A 109 -5.59 -19.75 6.07
C ASP A 109 -7.07 -19.41 5.75
N MET A 110 -7.38 -18.12 5.80
CA MET A 110 -8.68 -17.55 5.44
C MET A 110 -8.61 -16.87 4.07
N GLU A 111 -8.47 -17.69 3.02
CA GLU A 111 -8.15 -17.27 1.66
C GLU A 111 -9.05 -16.14 1.11
N HIS A 112 -10.37 -16.19 1.34
CA HIS A 112 -11.28 -15.16 0.85
C HIS A 112 -10.95 -13.76 1.42
N PHE A 113 -10.60 -13.67 2.71
CA PHE A 113 -10.22 -12.39 3.32
C PHE A 113 -8.88 -11.91 2.77
N LEU A 114 -7.91 -12.81 2.64
CA LEU A 114 -6.60 -12.47 2.10
C LEU A 114 -6.70 -11.98 0.65
N GLN A 115 -7.42 -12.70 -0.22
CA GLN A 115 -7.61 -12.32 -1.63
C GLN A 115 -8.27 -10.96 -1.76
N GLU A 116 -9.31 -10.71 -0.98
CA GLU A 116 -10.06 -9.46 -1.03
C GLU A 116 -9.23 -8.26 -0.54
N ALA A 117 -8.42 -8.44 0.51
CA ALA A 117 -7.49 -7.41 0.97
C ALA A 117 -6.38 -7.12 -0.06
N VAL A 118 -5.79 -8.17 -0.64
CA VAL A 118 -4.77 -8.05 -1.69
C VAL A 118 -5.35 -7.37 -2.94
N ALA A 119 -6.59 -7.66 -3.30
CA ALA A 119 -7.26 -7.03 -4.43
C ALA A 119 -7.42 -5.52 -4.22
N ARG A 120 -7.83 -5.07 -3.03
CA ARG A 120 -7.90 -3.64 -2.67
C ARG A 120 -6.52 -2.97 -2.71
N LEU A 121 -5.50 -3.58 -2.11
CA LEU A 121 -4.13 -3.05 -2.14
C LEU A 121 -3.59 -2.91 -3.58
N LYS A 122 -3.80 -3.92 -4.43
CA LYS A 122 -3.38 -3.87 -5.85
C LYS A 122 -4.15 -2.86 -6.69
N HIS A 123 -5.38 -2.52 -6.28
CA HIS A 123 -6.15 -1.47 -6.91
C HIS A 123 -5.53 -0.10 -6.65
N GLU A 124 -5.14 0.20 -5.40
CA GLU A 124 -4.49 1.48 -5.04
C GLU A 124 -3.07 1.61 -5.60
N PHE A 125 -2.35 0.49 -5.70
CA PHE A 125 -0.95 0.46 -6.13
C PHE A 125 -0.76 -0.42 -7.37
N PRO A 126 -1.24 0.02 -8.54
CA PRO A 126 -1.18 -0.77 -9.76
C PRO A 126 0.24 -0.99 -10.27
N ARG A 127 0.41 -2.07 -11.05
CA ARG A 127 1.69 -2.45 -11.68
C ARG A 127 1.97 -1.75 -13.00
N ASN A 128 0.95 -1.17 -13.64
CA ASN A 128 1.07 -0.57 -14.96
C ASN A 128 0.81 0.93 -14.93
N LEU A 129 1.58 1.67 -15.72
CA LEU A 129 1.45 3.12 -15.86
C LEU A 129 0.06 3.54 -16.35
N SER A 130 -0.57 2.71 -17.21
CA SER A 130 -1.93 2.95 -17.71
C SER A 130 -2.97 2.91 -16.59
N ASP A 131 -2.81 1.99 -15.64
CA ASP A 131 -3.76 1.78 -14.56
C ASP A 131 -3.59 2.91 -13.52
N TRP A 132 -2.34 3.30 -13.24
CA TRP A 132 -2.02 4.52 -12.49
C TRP A 132 -2.66 5.77 -13.12
N ASP A 133 -2.60 5.88 -14.45
CA ASP A 133 -3.24 6.97 -15.18
C ASP A 133 -4.78 6.95 -15.06
N LEU A 134 -5.40 5.80 -14.90
CA LEU A 134 -6.85 5.71 -14.68
C LEU A 134 -7.23 6.19 -13.28
N LEU A 135 -6.44 5.83 -12.26
CA LEU A 135 -6.64 6.26 -10.87
C LEU A 135 -6.49 7.78 -10.72
N SER A 136 -5.50 8.37 -11.39
CA SER A 136 -5.24 9.82 -11.34
C SER A 136 -6.43 10.69 -11.83
N GLY A 137 -7.44 10.08 -12.45
CA GLY A 137 -8.63 10.75 -12.97
C GLY A 137 -9.96 10.27 -12.36
N GLN A 138 -9.93 9.35 -11.40
CA GLN A 138 -11.12 8.78 -10.74
C GLN A 138 -11.14 9.12 -9.24
N SER A 139 -12.35 9.22 -8.66
CA SER A 139 -12.54 9.58 -7.24
C SER A 139 -12.82 8.38 -6.32
N PHE A 140 -12.60 7.14 -6.78
CA PHE A 140 -12.99 5.93 -6.05
C PHE A 140 -11.76 5.19 -5.53
N SER A 141 -11.26 5.60 -4.36
CA SER A 141 -10.33 4.77 -3.58
C SER A 141 -11.11 3.60 -2.96
N LYS A 142 -10.54 2.40 -2.99
CA LYS A 142 -11.03 1.22 -2.28
C LYS A 142 -10.51 1.13 -0.84
N ILE A 143 -9.60 2.01 -0.44
CA ILE A 143 -9.03 2.06 0.91
C ILE A 143 -9.26 3.43 1.53
N THR A 144 -9.99 3.48 2.65
CA THR A 144 -10.03 4.70 3.45
C THR A 144 -8.77 4.78 4.30
N TYR A 145 -7.96 5.80 4.05
CA TYR A 145 -6.85 6.16 4.91
C TYR A 145 -6.89 7.65 5.25
N PHE A 146 -6.52 7.98 6.49
CA PHE A 146 -6.51 9.35 6.99
C PHE A 146 -5.06 9.88 7.02
N GLY A 147 -4.69 10.59 5.95
CA GLY A 147 -3.42 11.33 5.86
C GLY A 147 -2.16 10.48 5.67
N ASP A 148 -1.03 11.19 5.64
CA ASP A 148 0.34 10.74 5.32
C ASP A 148 0.83 9.53 6.14
N VAL A 149 0.29 9.39 7.35
CA VAL A 149 0.71 8.45 8.38
C VAL A 149 0.37 6.98 8.04
N VAL A 150 -0.67 6.77 7.22
CA VAL A 150 -1.16 5.42 6.88
C VAL A 150 -0.30 4.72 5.81
N LEU A 151 0.43 5.46 4.99
CA LEU A 151 1.19 4.86 3.89
C LEU A 151 2.39 4.03 4.38
N LEU A 152 3.01 4.43 5.49
CA LEU A 152 4.05 3.62 6.12
C LEU A 152 3.50 2.29 6.63
N ASP A 153 2.29 2.28 7.22
CA ASP A 153 1.63 1.06 7.65
C ASP A 153 1.33 0.14 6.46
N ILE A 154 0.89 0.69 5.32
CA ILE A 154 0.71 -0.08 4.07
C ILE A 154 2.05 -0.68 3.59
N ILE A 155 3.11 0.11 3.57
CA ILE A 155 4.45 -0.35 3.18
C ILE A 155 4.90 -1.49 4.09
N ILE A 156 4.78 -1.34 5.41
CA ILE A 156 5.20 -2.35 6.38
C ILE A 156 4.37 -3.62 6.21
N LEU A 157 3.05 -3.50 6.13
CA LEU A 157 2.13 -4.61 5.90
C LEU A 157 2.46 -5.37 4.61
N ALA A 158 2.68 -4.65 3.51
CA ALA A 158 3.02 -5.24 2.22
C ALA A 158 4.35 -6.02 2.27
N ARG A 159 5.33 -5.52 3.03
CA ARG A 159 6.60 -6.22 3.24
C ARG A 159 6.43 -7.47 4.09
N GLU A 160 5.71 -7.38 5.21
CA GLU A 160 5.40 -8.52 6.08
C GLU A 160 4.64 -9.62 5.33
N ALA A 161 3.71 -9.23 4.47
CA ALA A 161 2.91 -10.14 3.65
C ALA A 161 3.64 -10.64 2.40
N GLY A 162 4.81 -10.09 2.06
CA GLY A 162 5.54 -10.44 0.84
C GLY A 162 4.86 -9.99 -0.45
N LEU A 163 4.07 -8.91 -0.42
CA LEU A 163 3.36 -8.34 -1.56
C LEU A 163 4.26 -7.35 -2.33
N GLN A 164 5.29 -7.85 -3.03
CA GLN A 164 6.24 -6.98 -3.71
C GLN A 164 5.62 -6.18 -4.85
N SER A 165 4.50 -6.65 -5.42
CA SER A 165 3.79 -5.98 -6.53
C SER A 165 3.47 -4.51 -6.29
N ILE A 166 3.15 -4.15 -5.06
CA ILE A 166 2.65 -2.81 -4.71
C ILE A 166 3.77 -1.87 -4.20
N LEU A 167 4.90 -2.45 -3.76
CA LEU A 167 5.97 -1.71 -3.09
C LEU A 167 6.59 -0.59 -3.93
N PRO A 168 6.91 -0.76 -5.23
CA PRO A 168 7.54 0.31 -6.00
C PRO A 168 6.70 1.59 -6.04
N LEU A 169 5.39 1.45 -6.23
CA LEU A 169 4.49 2.60 -6.28
C LEU A 169 4.18 3.13 -4.87
N ALA A 170 4.01 2.25 -3.87
CA ALA A 170 3.83 2.70 -2.49
C ALA A 170 5.01 3.53 -1.98
N TYR A 171 6.25 3.12 -2.28
CA TYR A 171 7.44 3.92 -1.97
C TYR A 171 7.53 5.22 -2.75
N TYR A 172 7.03 5.27 -3.99
CA TYR A 172 6.97 6.49 -4.78
C TYR A 172 5.98 7.50 -4.19
N VAL A 173 4.75 7.03 -3.92
CA VAL A 173 3.65 7.86 -3.38
C VAL A 173 3.99 8.40 -2.00
N PHE A 174 4.89 7.76 -1.24
CA PHE A 174 5.41 8.30 0.03
C PHE A 174 6.00 9.71 -0.10
N PHE A 175 6.53 10.06 -1.27
CA PHE A 175 7.08 11.39 -1.51
C PHE A 175 6.05 12.43 -2.00
N GLU A 176 4.76 12.07 -2.11
CA GLU A 176 3.67 13.01 -2.37
C GLU A 176 3.29 13.83 -1.14
N ASN A 177 3.62 13.33 0.05
CA ASN A 177 3.37 13.97 1.34
C ASN A 177 4.21 15.25 1.54
N ASP A 178 3.77 16.10 2.46
CA ASP A 178 4.54 17.28 2.87
C ASP A 178 5.75 16.87 3.74
N ASN A 179 6.93 17.40 3.39
CA ASN A 179 8.19 17.13 4.11
C ASN A 179 8.52 15.62 4.28
N PRO A 180 8.53 14.83 3.19
CA PRO A 180 8.60 13.37 3.29
C PRO A 180 9.90 12.90 3.96
N MET A 181 10.99 13.67 3.84
CA MET A 181 12.27 13.34 4.46
C MET A 181 12.28 13.51 5.98
N GLU A 182 11.46 14.40 6.52
CA GLU A 182 11.25 14.50 7.97
C GLU A 182 10.42 13.30 8.43
N GLN A 183 9.35 12.98 7.70
CA GLN A 183 8.46 11.85 7.98
C GLN A 183 9.19 10.49 8.02
N VAL A 184 10.26 10.30 7.24
CA VAL A 184 11.09 9.07 7.28
C VAL A 184 11.58 8.76 8.70
N TYR A 185 11.91 9.79 9.49
CA TYR A 185 12.53 9.63 10.81
C TYR A 185 11.61 10.02 11.97
N SER A 186 10.47 10.64 11.67
CA SER A 186 9.50 11.04 12.69
C SER A 186 8.73 9.85 13.25
N THR A 187 8.29 9.99 14.49
CA THR A 187 7.27 9.14 15.07
C THR A 187 5.91 9.47 14.50
N TYR A 188 5.08 8.46 14.28
CA TYR A 188 3.72 8.61 13.80
C TYR A 188 2.76 7.72 14.62
N GLU A 189 1.48 8.08 14.62
CA GLU A 189 0.43 7.26 15.25
C GLU A 189 -0.09 6.23 14.26
N THR A 190 0.17 4.95 14.52
CA THR A 190 -0.33 3.82 13.74
C THR A 190 -1.86 3.76 13.74
N GLU A 191 -2.44 3.00 12.82
CA GLU A 191 -3.86 2.66 12.81
C GLU A 191 -4.38 2.05 14.13
N TYR A 192 -3.48 1.51 14.95
CA TYR A 192 -3.78 0.94 16.25
C TYR A 192 -3.76 1.95 17.41
N GLY A 193 -3.50 3.23 17.15
CA GLY A 193 -3.35 4.27 18.19
C GLY A 193 -2.04 4.13 18.98
N THR A 194 -1.08 3.37 18.45
CA THR A 194 0.27 3.23 19.01
C THR A 194 1.25 4.10 18.25
N THR A 195 2.34 4.52 18.88
CA THR A 195 3.38 5.29 18.20
C THR A 195 4.42 4.38 17.57
N ALA A 196 4.71 4.59 16.29
CA ALA A 196 5.72 3.86 15.54
C ALA A 196 6.67 4.80 14.77
N THR A 197 7.73 4.23 14.22
CA THR A 197 8.66 4.90 13.31
C THR A 197 8.97 3.93 12.18
N ALA A 198 9.25 4.44 10.98
CA ALA A 198 9.66 3.60 9.86
C ALA A 198 10.85 2.71 10.27
N PRO A 199 10.82 1.39 10.00
CA PRO A 199 11.94 0.50 10.29
C PRO A 199 13.24 0.97 9.61
N PRO A 200 14.44 0.75 10.20
CA PRO A 200 15.70 1.29 9.68
C PRO A 200 16.01 0.90 8.22
N ASP A 201 15.58 -0.27 7.79
CA ASP A 201 15.71 -0.73 6.42
C ASP A 201 14.72 -0.03 5.46
N VAL A 202 13.47 0.24 5.90
CA VAL A 202 12.53 1.12 5.16
C VAL A 202 13.13 2.52 5.04
N GLN A 203 13.67 3.09 6.12
CA GLN A 203 14.31 4.40 6.09
C GLN A 203 15.42 4.46 5.04
N ARG A 204 16.30 3.46 5.03
CA ARG A 204 17.37 3.32 4.04
C ARG A 204 16.81 3.25 2.61
N ILE A 205 15.77 2.44 2.38
CA ILE A 205 15.13 2.29 1.06
C ILE A 205 14.56 3.64 0.59
N LEU A 206 13.85 4.36 1.44
CA LEU A 206 13.24 5.65 1.11
C LEU A 206 14.32 6.71 0.81
N VAL A 207 15.34 6.84 1.65
CA VAL A 207 16.42 7.83 1.47
C VAL A 207 17.18 7.60 0.17
N LEU A 208 17.64 6.37 -0.08
CA LEU A 208 18.37 6.02 -1.30
C LEU A 208 17.46 6.04 -2.54
N GLY A 209 16.22 5.62 -2.36
CA GLY A 209 15.18 5.68 -3.37
C GLY A 209 14.94 7.10 -3.85
N ARG A 210 14.83 8.08 -2.94
CA ARG A 210 14.66 9.49 -3.29
C ARG A 210 15.80 10.04 -4.15
N GLU A 211 17.05 9.70 -3.83
CA GLU A 211 18.19 10.13 -4.66
C GLU A 211 18.06 9.59 -6.09
N LYS A 212 17.72 8.31 -6.23
CA LYS A 212 17.54 7.68 -7.55
C LYS A 212 16.30 8.21 -8.28
N LEU A 213 15.21 8.50 -7.58
CA LEU A 213 14.03 9.16 -8.14
C LEU A 213 14.41 10.51 -8.73
N LEU A 214 15.10 11.38 -7.97
CA LEU A 214 15.55 12.69 -8.46
C LEU A 214 16.39 12.57 -9.74
N ARG A 215 17.32 11.61 -9.75
CA ARG A 215 18.14 11.32 -10.93
C ARG A 215 17.29 10.82 -12.10
N GLY A 216 16.42 9.84 -11.86
CA GLY A 216 15.51 9.27 -12.85
C GLY A 216 14.60 10.33 -13.46
N THR A 217 14.07 11.25 -12.66
CA THR A 217 13.23 12.37 -13.12
C THR A 217 13.96 13.20 -14.17
N MET A 218 15.23 13.53 -13.90
CA MET A 218 16.05 14.36 -14.78
C MET A 218 16.71 13.60 -15.92
N CYS A 219 16.95 12.30 -15.80
CA CYS A 219 17.51 11.48 -16.87
C CYS A 219 16.43 11.01 -17.87
N HIS A 220 15.22 10.75 -17.39
CA HIS A 220 14.14 10.16 -18.18
C HIS A 220 13.05 11.20 -18.49
N THR A 221 12.01 11.33 -17.65
CA THR A 221 10.83 12.18 -17.89
C THR A 221 11.16 13.60 -18.34
N TYR A 222 12.15 14.23 -17.69
CA TYR A 222 12.62 15.59 -18.00
C TYR A 222 13.99 15.63 -18.69
N GLY A 223 14.56 14.51 -19.14
CA GLY A 223 15.87 14.46 -19.80
C GLY A 223 15.96 15.33 -21.05
N TRP A 224 14.84 15.49 -21.76
CA TRP A 224 14.73 16.38 -22.93
C TRP A 224 14.99 17.87 -22.61
N LEU A 225 14.88 18.28 -21.34
CA LEU A 225 15.21 19.65 -20.93
C LEU A 225 16.72 19.89 -20.94
N GLY A 226 17.54 18.87 -20.67
CA GLY A 226 19.00 18.95 -20.73
C GLY A 226 19.57 18.79 -22.13
N ASP A 227 18.89 18.07 -23.02
CA ASP A 227 19.38 17.76 -24.37
C ASP A 227 19.13 18.89 -25.39
N ASP A 228 20.21 19.56 -25.80
CA ASP A 228 20.17 20.65 -26.79
C ASP A 228 20.00 20.19 -28.24
N LYS A 229 20.11 18.88 -28.51
CA LYS A 229 19.91 18.31 -29.84
C LYS A 229 18.44 18.18 -30.21
N CYS A 230 17.55 18.28 -29.23
CA CYS A 230 16.13 18.00 -29.40
C CYS A 230 15.30 19.26 -29.52
N ILE A 231 15.57 20.23 -28.64
CA ILE A 231 14.88 21.51 -28.63
C ILE A 231 15.94 22.62 -28.55
N PRO A 232 16.06 23.43 -29.61
CA PRO A 232 15.14 23.55 -30.74
C PRO A 232 15.19 22.41 -31.75
N HIS A 233 14.03 21.96 -32.22
CA HIS A 233 13.94 20.97 -33.31
C HIS A 233 14.47 21.57 -34.62
N ALA A 234 15.01 20.75 -35.53
CA ALA A 234 15.61 21.20 -36.80
C ALA A 234 14.66 22.08 -37.64
N SER A 235 13.36 21.79 -37.61
CA SER A 235 12.31 22.58 -38.30
C SER A 235 11.74 23.74 -37.46
N CYS A 236 12.39 24.14 -36.37
CA CYS A 236 11.94 25.23 -35.52
C CYS A 236 12.14 26.59 -36.19
N LYS A 237 11.06 27.38 -36.28
CA LYS A 237 11.11 28.74 -36.89
C LYS A 237 11.69 29.81 -35.97
N LYS A 238 11.77 29.53 -34.66
CA LYS A 238 12.27 30.48 -33.63
C LYS A 238 13.21 29.76 -32.66
N PRO A 239 14.38 29.29 -33.12
CA PRO A 239 15.26 28.42 -32.34
C PRO A 239 15.71 29.09 -31.03
N MET A 240 16.14 30.36 -31.08
CA MET A 240 16.57 31.08 -29.87
C MET A 240 15.47 31.16 -28.81
N LEU A 241 14.20 31.41 -29.21
CA LEU A 241 13.09 31.47 -28.26
C LEU A 241 12.76 30.10 -27.67
N CYS A 242 12.77 29.03 -28.48
CA CYS A 242 12.49 27.68 -27.98
C CYS A 242 13.62 27.16 -27.08
N ALA A 243 14.88 27.52 -27.36
CA ALA A 243 16.02 27.20 -26.50
C ALA A 243 15.88 27.91 -25.15
N ALA A 244 15.58 29.21 -25.16
CA ALA A 244 15.35 29.99 -23.94
C ALA A 244 14.15 29.45 -23.14
N ALA A 245 13.05 29.10 -23.81
CA ALA A 245 11.88 28.49 -23.19
C ALA A 245 12.19 27.13 -22.54
N ARG A 246 12.97 26.27 -23.21
CA ARG A 246 13.45 25.00 -22.64
C ARG A 246 14.28 25.24 -21.38
N LEU A 247 15.27 26.13 -21.45
CA LEU A 247 16.14 26.43 -20.29
C LEU A 247 15.38 27.07 -19.14
N LYS A 248 14.39 27.93 -19.44
CA LYS A 248 13.48 28.49 -18.42
C LYS A 248 12.67 27.39 -17.74
N LEU A 249 12.19 26.39 -18.48
CA LEU A 249 11.50 25.25 -17.89
C LEU A 249 12.45 24.34 -17.11
N LEU A 250 13.67 24.09 -17.61
CA LEU A 250 14.72 23.37 -16.87
C LEU A 250 14.98 24.02 -15.51
N SER A 251 15.17 25.34 -15.50
CA SER A 251 15.35 26.09 -14.26
C SER A 251 14.15 25.95 -13.32
N LYS A 252 12.91 25.97 -13.83
CA LYS A 252 11.70 25.79 -13.01
C LYS A 252 11.55 24.38 -12.42
N VAL A 253 11.99 23.36 -13.15
CA VAL A 253 11.92 21.96 -12.71
C VAL A 253 13.04 21.67 -11.70
N CYS A 254 14.23 22.22 -11.89
CA CYS A 254 15.40 21.95 -11.05
C CYS A 254 15.55 22.86 -9.82
N ILE A 255 14.87 24.02 -9.79
CA ILE A 255 15.06 25.03 -8.73
C ILE A 255 13.72 25.45 -8.11
N PRO A 256 13.51 25.22 -6.80
CA PRO A 256 14.36 24.43 -5.89
C PRO A 256 14.40 22.94 -6.31
N ILE A 257 15.12 22.09 -5.57
CA ILE A 257 15.28 20.64 -5.86
C ILE A 257 13.95 20.06 -6.39
N PRO A 258 13.95 19.33 -7.53
CA PRO A 258 12.73 18.84 -8.13
C PRO A 258 11.85 18.07 -7.14
N ASN A 259 10.54 18.28 -7.24
CA ASN A 259 9.61 17.34 -6.64
C ASN A 259 9.68 16.02 -7.43
N VAL A 260 10.03 14.92 -6.74
CA VAL A 260 10.16 13.59 -7.36
C VAL A 260 8.85 13.10 -7.96
N THR A 261 7.71 13.62 -7.49
CA THR A 261 6.37 13.21 -7.92
C THR A 261 6.01 13.73 -9.32
N LEU A 262 6.75 14.71 -9.84
CA LEU A 262 6.59 15.22 -11.20
C LEU A 262 6.95 14.18 -12.28
N ALA A 263 7.70 13.14 -11.92
CA ALA A 263 8.19 12.15 -12.87
C ALA A 263 7.06 11.34 -13.52
N LEU A 264 5.96 11.12 -12.79
CA LEU A 264 4.79 10.38 -13.26
C LEU A 264 3.60 11.28 -13.58
N ASP A 265 3.75 12.60 -13.62
CA ASP A 265 2.70 13.49 -14.11
C ASP A 265 2.32 13.20 -15.56
N LYS A 266 1.06 13.44 -15.93
CA LYS A 266 0.66 13.41 -17.35
C LYS A 266 1.19 14.65 -18.06
N TRP A 267 1.53 14.49 -19.34
CA TRP A 267 1.91 15.62 -20.18
C TRP A 267 0.78 16.66 -20.18
N ASN A 268 1.16 17.89 -19.84
CA ASN A 268 0.28 19.05 -19.85
C ASN A 268 0.95 20.18 -20.63
N LYS A 269 0.41 20.55 -21.79
CA LYS A 269 0.99 21.58 -22.66
C LYS A 269 1.16 22.93 -21.96
N ALA A 270 0.23 23.33 -21.09
CA ALA A 270 0.27 24.60 -20.38
C ALA A 270 1.34 24.64 -19.27
N ARG A 271 1.73 23.48 -18.74
CA ARG A 271 2.85 23.37 -17.78
C ARG A 271 4.19 23.19 -18.48
N HIS A 272 4.23 22.39 -19.54
CA HIS A 272 5.47 21.87 -20.11
C HIS A 272 5.91 22.55 -21.41
N ALA A 273 5.03 23.26 -22.12
CA ALA A 273 5.33 23.71 -23.49
C ALA A 273 4.68 25.04 -23.88
N THR A 274 4.25 25.87 -22.93
CA THR A 274 3.57 27.15 -23.18
C THR A 274 4.38 28.10 -24.05
N ASP A 275 5.69 28.18 -23.80
CA ASP A 275 6.59 29.10 -24.51
C ASP A 275 7.29 28.43 -25.72
N LEU A 276 6.95 27.18 -26.05
CA LEU A 276 7.50 26.44 -27.18
C LEU A 276 6.65 26.63 -28.45
N CYS A 277 7.31 26.70 -29.61
CA CYS A 277 6.59 26.59 -30.88
C CYS A 277 5.97 25.19 -31.04
N TYR A 278 4.97 25.06 -31.92
CA TYR A 278 4.25 23.80 -32.15
C TYR A 278 5.18 22.59 -32.38
N THR A 279 6.19 22.73 -33.25
CA THR A 279 7.12 21.64 -33.57
C THR A 279 7.93 21.20 -32.36
N CYS A 280 8.51 22.15 -31.61
CA CYS A 280 9.27 21.83 -30.41
C CYS A 280 8.38 21.26 -29.29
N ALA A 281 7.16 21.77 -29.14
CA ALA A 281 6.20 21.27 -28.16
C ALA A 281 5.80 19.81 -28.45
N LYS A 282 5.61 19.46 -29.73
CA LYS A 282 5.28 18.09 -30.15
C LYS A 282 6.46 17.14 -29.90
N GLU A 283 7.69 17.55 -30.24
CA GLU A 283 8.88 16.73 -29.96
C GLU A 283 9.10 16.57 -28.45
N ALA A 284 8.92 17.63 -27.66
CA ALA A 284 8.98 17.59 -26.20
C ALA A 284 7.99 16.58 -25.62
N GLU A 285 6.75 16.58 -26.12
CA GLU A 285 5.70 15.66 -25.67
C GLU A 285 6.05 14.19 -25.94
N ILE A 286 6.59 13.88 -27.13
CA ILE A 286 7.03 12.53 -27.49
C ILE A 286 8.13 12.07 -26.52
N ARG A 287 9.14 12.91 -26.29
CA ARG A 287 10.24 12.60 -25.37
C ARG A 287 9.79 12.46 -23.94
N TYR A 288 8.92 13.35 -23.46
CA TYR A 288 8.37 13.31 -22.11
C TYR A 288 7.60 12.01 -21.88
N ARG A 289 6.71 11.63 -22.80
CA ARG A 289 5.92 10.38 -22.68
C ARG A 289 6.81 9.14 -22.69
N LYS A 290 7.84 9.11 -23.55
CA LYS A 290 8.82 8.03 -23.58
C LYS A 290 9.64 7.97 -22.29
N GLY A 291 10.17 9.11 -21.83
CA GLY A 291 10.91 9.22 -20.58
C GLY A 291 10.06 8.83 -19.37
N ARG A 292 8.77 9.19 -19.34
CA ARG A 292 7.83 8.76 -18.30
C ARG A 292 7.64 7.24 -18.27
N GLN A 293 7.55 6.60 -19.43
CA GLN A 293 7.47 5.15 -19.54
C GLN A 293 8.77 4.47 -19.07
N ASP A 294 9.92 5.05 -19.40
CA ASP A 294 11.24 4.54 -18.98
C ASP A 294 11.40 4.69 -17.46
N PHE A 295 11.03 5.85 -16.92
CA PHE A 295 10.99 6.08 -15.48
C PHE A 295 10.10 5.06 -14.75
N TRP A 296 8.88 4.82 -15.24
CA TRP A 296 7.99 3.80 -14.66
C TRP A 296 8.65 2.42 -14.71
N SER A 297 9.24 2.05 -15.85
CA SER A 297 9.87 0.74 -16.03
C SER A 297 11.04 0.50 -15.07
N GLU A 298 11.79 1.55 -14.72
CA GLU A 298 12.90 1.50 -13.76
C GLU A 298 12.47 1.71 -12.29
N LEU A 299 11.22 2.11 -12.03
CA LEU A 299 10.74 2.46 -10.68
C LEU A 299 11.09 1.42 -9.60
N PRO A 300 10.91 0.09 -9.81
CA PRO A 300 11.29 -0.90 -8.82
C PRO A 300 12.79 -0.86 -8.46
N SER A 301 13.66 -0.63 -9.45
CA SER A 301 15.12 -0.60 -9.26
C SER A 301 15.60 0.58 -8.40
N TYR A 302 14.81 1.67 -8.37
CA TYR A 302 15.11 2.80 -7.49
C TYR A 302 15.03 2.36 -6.02
N PHE A 303 14.15 1.43 -5.69
CA PHE A 303 13.98 0.90 -4.33
C PHE A 303 14.71 -0.43 -4.11
N GLY A 304 15.56 -0.85 -5.06
CA GLY A 304 16.33 -2.10 -4.95
C GLY A 304 15.50 -3.36 -5.13
N LEU A 305 14.34 -3.26 -5.79
CA LEU A 305 13.48 -4.39 -6.12
C LEU A 305 13.76 -4.92 -7.53
N PRO A 306 13.41 -6.19 -7.83
CA PRO A 306 13.41 -6.72 -9.20
C PRO A 306 12.52 -5.91 -10.14
N ASP A 307 12.71 -6.06 -11.45
CA ASP A 307 11.80 -5.45 -12.43
C ASP A 307 10.35 -5.91 -12.23
N TRP A 308 9.41 -5.15 -12.79
CA TRP A 308 7.97 -5.39 -12.64
C TRP A 308 7.50 -6.82 -12.94
N ARG A 309 8.17 -7.53 -13.86
CA ARG A 309 7.80 -8.91 -14.25
C ARG A 309 8.27 -9.93 -13.22
N ASN A 310 9.34 -9.60 -12.51
CA ASN A 310 9.98 -10.46 -11.52
C ASN A 310 9.55 -10.14 -10.07
N LEU A 311 8.70 -9.14 -9.84
CA LEU A 311 8.07 -8.91 -8.53
C LEU A 311 7.12 -10.06 -8.21
N THR A 312 7.30 -10.66 -7.04
CA THR A 312 6.47 -11.78 -6.56
C THR A 312 5.59 -11.37 -5.39
N ASP A 313 4.36 -11.86 -5.37
CA ASP A 313 3.49 -11.77 -4.19
C ASP A 313 3.42 -13.14 -3.53
N SER A 314 3.95 -13.25 -2.32
CA SER A 314 3.93 -14.52 -1.58
C SER A 314 2.54 -14.78 -0.99
N THR A 315 1.65 -15.38 -1.77
CA THR A 315 0.31 -15.84 -1.31
C THR A 315 0.35 -17.16 -0.55
N THR A 316 1.52 -17.58 -0.07
CA THR A 316 1.73 -18.78 0.74
C THR A 316 2.63 -18.45 1.92
#